data_AF-A0A944TV38-F1
#
_entry.id   AF-A0A944TV38-F1
#
_cell.length_a   1.000
_cell.length_b   1.000
_cell.length_c   1.000
_cell.angle_alpha   90.00
_cell.angle_beta   90.00
_cell.angle_gamma   90.00
#
_symmetry.space_group_name_H-M   'P 1'
#
loop_
_entity.id
_entity.type
_entity.pdbx_description
1 polymer ?
#
loop_
_entity_poly.entity_id
_entity_poly.type
_entity_poly.pdbx_seq_one_letter_code
_entity_poly.pdbx_strand_id
1 'polypeptide(L)' 'MAQCKFCGKSIVWMKEGRKNTPVEEDGTPHTCKEMQDSRKSLKKIEPTSLSKEEIARYEAAINEQAEKAKKKKKY' A
#
# COMPACT_ATOMS: atom_id res chain seq x y z
N MET A 1 24.70 6.49 7.06
CA MET A 1 23.54 7.41 7.02
C MET A 1 22.56 6.88 6.00
N ALA A 2 21.26 6.96 6.30
CA ALA A 2 20.24 6.53 5.34
C ALA A 2 19.91 7.71 4.41
N GLN A 3 19.37 7.43 3.24
CA GLN A 3 18.87 8.45 2.33
C GLN A 3 17.36 8.30 2.19
N CYS A 4 16.64 9.41 2.18
CA CYS A 4 15.21 9.41 1.90
C CYS A 4 14.98 9.00 0.44
N LYS A 5 14.22 7.93 0.21
CA LYS A 5 13.94 7.40 -1.14
C LYS A 5 13.25 8.41 -2.07
N PHE A 6 12.52 9.36 -1.51
CA PHE A 6 11.75 10.33 -2.29
C PHE A 6 12.62 11.56 -2.60
N CYS A 7 13.07 12.28 -1.57
CA CYS A 7 13.80 13.53 -1.74
C CYS A 7 15.32 13.44 -1.77
N GLY A 8 15.90 12.25 -1.61
CA GLY A 8 17.35 12.02 -1.67
C GLY A 8 18.16 12.60 -0.50
N LYS A 9 17.53 13.35 0.42
CA LYS A 9 18.19 13.93 1.60
C LYS A 9 18.76 12.85 2.53
N SER A 10 19.88 13.15 3.17
CA SER A 10 20.44 12.33 4.24
C SER A 10 19.53 12.36 5.46
N ILE A 11 19.18 11.18 5.95
CA ILE A 11 18.36 11.01 7.14
C ILE A 11 19.03 10.03 8.09
N VAL A 12 18.79 10.25 9.38
CA VAL A 12 19.19 9.35 10.46
C VAL A 12 17.92 8.76 11.05
N TRP A 13 17.95 7.46 11.37
CA TRP A 13 16.84 6.81 12.05
C TRP A 13 17.11 6.83 13.55
N MET A 14 16.32 7.60 14.29
CA MET A 14 16.35 7.57 15.75
C MET A 14 15.27 6.64 16.28
N LYS A 15 15.61 5.88 17.33
CA LYS A 15 14.68 4.99 18.01
C LYS A 15 14.02 5.74 19.16
N GLU A 16 12.85 6.32 18.89
CA GLU A 16 12.03 6.95 19.93
C GLU A 16 10.99 5.95 20.44
N GLY A 17 11.34 5.26 21.52
CA GLY A 17 10.49 4.24 22.13
C GLY A 17 10.33 2.99 21.25
N ARG A 18 9.10 2.69 20.84
CA ARG A 18 8.76 1.50 20.03
C ARG A 18 8.79 1.75 18.51
N LYS A 19 9.00 2.98 18.07
CA LYS A 19 9.00 3.35 16.64
C LYS A 19 10.34 3.98 16.27
N ASN A 20 10.75 3.76 15.02
CA ASN A 20 11.90 4.46 14.45
C ASN A 20 11.39 5.69 13.71
N THR A 21 11.84 6.86 14.12
CA THR A 21 11.50 8.15 13.51
C THR A 21 12.68 8.61 12.65
N PRO A 22 12.46 8.95 11.37
CA PRO A 22 13.50 9.55 10.55
C PRO A 22 13.70 11.01 10.96
N VAL A 23 14.95 11.43 11.13
CA VAL A 23 15.36 12.81 11.42
C VAL A 23 16.36 13.30 10.39
N GLU A 24 16.38 14.60 10.16
CA GLU A 24 17.44 15.29 9.39
C GLU A 24 18.75 15.32 10.21
N GLU A 25 19.85 15.76 9.59
CA GLU A 25 21.14 15.93 10.29
C GLU A 25 21.06 16.92 11.46
N ASP A 26 20.16 17.90 11.38
CA ASP A 26 19.87 18.87 12.45
C ASP A 26 19.04 18.28 13.61
N GLY A 27 18.70 16.99 13.57
CA GLY A 27 17.90 16.31 14.60
C GLY A 27 16.40 16.59 14.53
N THR A 28 15.94 17.39 13.57
CA THR A 28 14.52 17.69 13.35
C THR A 28 13.82 16.52 12.64
N PRO A 29 12.57 16.16 12.97
CA PRO A 29 11.83 15.10 12.29
C PRO A 29 11.73 15.33 10.78
N HIS A 30 12.16 14.35 9.99
CA HIS A 30 12.13 14.43 8.54
C HIS A 30 10.70 14.22 8.01
N THR A 31 10.09 15.30 7.51
CA THR A 31 8.76 15.26 6.89
C THR A 31 8.87 15.42 5.37
N CYS A 32 8.98 14.30 4.65
CA CYS A 32 9.17 14.33 3.20
C CYS A 32 7.88 14.72 2.46
N LYS A 33 7.89 15.90 1.81
CA LYS A 33 6.75 16.39 1.00
C LYS A 33 6.47 15.51 -0.21
N GLU A 34 7.51 15.10 -0.94
CA GLU A 34 7.39 14.27 -2.14
C GLU A 34 6.81 12.88 -1.84
N MET A 35 7.16 12.32 -0.68
CA MET A 35 6.54 11.09 -0.16
C MET A 35 5.04 11.27 0.08
N GLN A 36 4.64 12.39 0.67
CA GLN A 36 3.23 12.68 0.91
C GLN A 36 2.45 12.86 -0.39
N ASP A 37 3.03 13.54 -1.38
CA ASP A 37 2.38 13.76 -2.68
C ASP A 37 2.29 12.46 -3.49
N SER A 38 3.33 11.62 -3.48
CA SER A 38 3.27 10.26 -4.04
C SER A 38 2.18 9.41 -3.39
N ARG A 39 1.96 9.56 -2.07
CA ARG A 39 0.87 8.84 -1.39
C ARG A 39 -0.51 9.32 -1.81
N LYS A 40 -0.66 10.60 -2.16
CA LYS A 40 -1.94 11.16 -2.63
C LYS A 40 -2.28 10.69 -4.05
N SER A 41 -1.28 10.44 -4.90
CA SER A 41 -1.50 9.93 -6.26
C SER A 41 -1.85 8.45 -6.33
N LEU A 42 -1.72 7.71 -5.21
CA LEU A 42 -2.18 6.32 -5.15
C LEU A 42 -3.71 6.29 -5.35
N LYS A 43 -4.16 5.43 -6.28
CA LYS A 43 -5.57 5.25 -6.59
C LYS A 43 -6.30 4.81 -5.32
N LYS A 44 -7.12 5.70 -4.76
CA LYS A 44 -7.97 5.40 -3.61
C LYS A 44 -9.16 4.60 -4.12
N ILE A 45 -9.20 3.32 -3.77
CA ILE A 45 -10.34 2.45 -4.04
C ILE A 45 -11.20 2.49 -2.78
N GLU A 46 -12.35 3.15 -2.85
CA GLU A 46 -13.33 3.11 -1.76
C GLU A 46 -14.14 1.81 -1.81
N PRO A 47 -14.58 1.25 -0.67
CA PRO A 47 -15.40 0.03 -0.65
C PRO A 47 -16.68 0.13 -1.50
N THR A 48 -17.20 1.35 -1.69
CA THR A 48 -18.39 1.69 -2.48
C THR A 48 -18.09 1.98 -3.94
N SER A 49 -16.83 1.95 -4.38
CA SER A 49 -16.44 2.31 -5.74
C SER A 49 -16.79 1.26 -6.81
N LEU A 50 -17.26 0.09 -6.39
CA LEU A 50 -17.74 -0.97 -7.29
C LEU A 50 -19.27 -0.94 -7.38
N SER A 51 -19.80 -0.89 -8.59
CA SER A 51 -21.23 -1.02 -8.82
C SER A 51 -21.71 -2.46 -8.52
N LYS A 52 -22.99 -2.62 -8.16
CA LYS A 52 -23.59 -3.94 -7.88
C LYS A 52 -23.42 -4.93 -9.04
N GLU A 53 -23.45 -4.43 -10.27
CA GLU A 53 -23.28 -5.22 -11.49
C GLU A 53 -21.85 -5.72 -11.70
N GLU A 54 -20.85 -4.93 -11.28
CA GLU A 54 -19.45 -5.35 -11.31
C GLU A 54 -19.16 -6.39 -10.23
N ILE A 55 -19.71 -6.21 -9.03
CA ILE A 55 -19.59 -7.17 -7.93
C ILE A 55 -20.16 -8.53 -8.35
N ALA A 56 -21.38 -8.54 -8.91
CA ALA A 56 -22.01 -9.78 -9.39
C ALA A 56 -21.18 -10.50 -10.47
N ARG A 57 -20.53 -9.74 -11.36
CA ARG A 57 -19.61 -10.29 -12.37
C ARG A 57 -18.37 -10.93 -11.73
N TYR A 58 -17.76 -10.27 -10.74
CA TYR A 58 -16.62 -10.82 -10.01
C TYR A 58 -17.00 -12.09 -9.22
N GLU A 59 -18.16 -12.07 -8.53
CA GLU A 59 -18.65 -13.23 -7.78
C GLU A 59 -18.92 -14.44 -8.69
N ALA A 60 -19.55 -14.23 -9.84
CA ALA A 60 -19.80 -15.30 -10.81
C ALA A 60 -18.49 -15.92 -11.32
N ALA A 61 -17.50 -15.09 -11.66
CA ALA A 61 -16.19 -15.56 -12.12
C ALA A 61 -15.43 -16.36 -11.04
N ILE A 62 -15.48 -15.91 -9.78
CA ILE A 62 -14.85 -16.61 -8.65
C ILE A 62 -15.50 -17.97 -8.43
N ASN A 63 -16.84 -18.03 -8.44
CA ASN A 63 -17.58 -19.27 -8.24
C ASN A 63 -17.31 -20.27 -9.38
N GLU A 64 -17.26 -19.80 -10.63
CA GLU A 64 -16.94 -20.65 -11.78
C GLU A 64 -15.52 -21.23 -11.68
N GLN A 65 -14.54 -20.43 -11.26
CA GLN A 65 -13.17 -20.91 -11.03
C GLN A 65 -13.10 -21.91 -9.87
N ALA A 66 -13.82 -21.66 -8.78
CA ALA A 66 -13.87 -22.57 -7.64
C ALA A 66 -14.45 -23.94 -8.04
N GLU A 67 -15.52 -23.96 -8.85
CA GLU A 67 -16.11 -25.19 -9.37
C GLU A 67 -15.16 -25.93 -10.33
N LYS A 68 -14.47 -25.21 -11.23
CA LYS A 68 -13.43 -25.79 -12.09
C LYS A 68 -12.29 -26.41 -11.27
N ALA A 69 -11.86 -25.74 -10.20
CA ALA A 69 -10.81 -26.24 -9.30
C ALA A 69 -11.26 -27.50 -8.53
N LYS A 70 -12.51 -27.55 -8.05
CA LYS A 70 -13.08 -28.75 -7.41
C LYS A 70 -13.13 -29.94 -8.36
N LYS A 71 -13.55 -29.72 -9.62
CA LYS A 71 -13.59 -30.78 -10.64
C LYS A 71 -12.20 -31.34 -10.96
N LYS A 72 -11.18 -30.48 -11.04
CA LYS A 72 -9.78 -30.91 -11.24
C LYS A 72 -9.21 -31.72 -10.08
N LYS A 73 -9.62 -31.44 -8.84
CA LYS A 73 -9.17 -32.17 -7.65
C LYS A 73 -9.83 -33.54 -7.46
N LYS A 74 -10.93 -33.80 -8.17
CA LYS A 74 -11.68 -35.06 -8.08
C LYS A 74 -11.15 -36.13 -9.06
N TYR A 75 -10.25 -35.76 -9.96
CA TYR A 75 -9.59 -36.66 -10.92
C TYR A 75 -8.15 -36.93 -10.50
#